data_AF-A0A1N6E9G0-F1
#
_entry.id   AF-A0A1N6E9G0-F1
#
_cell.length_a   1.000
_cell.length_b   1.000
_cell.length_c   1.000
_cell.angle_alpha   90.00
_cell.angle_beta   90.00
_cell.angle_gamma   90.00
#
_symmetry.space_group_name_H-M   'P 1'
#
loop_
_entity.id
_entity.type
_entity.pdbx_description
1 polymer ?
#
loop_
_entity_poly.entity_id
_entity_poly.type
_entity_poly.pdbx_seq_one_letter_code
_entity_poly.pdbx_strand_id
1 'polypeptide(L)'
;MLKKTFLAAAVASVVAAPAMADVELTYGGFGAPSNTITTTTLAAVTKQPVLSFSTAEDQVAAEFGVNGDLKQNGFITIELTGNATFNENEVRQWLTGSAADLSDLEIDLQLATIQAIGGTLQGSATVPATETDLSKVLKVIPTGAGEHQADYAIDLDGKRLRIALKQTTGSTDDMIQESAGVAVDGDVNTAAIAAGLAADSAALTAAGVVGASDGADESAPGNADGTAGYLFSDVNGTATTDTEKAAYIRGLGPTGVSYLEDLAGFATGDTTETLVAGGTELNFDFANANQIFNLQSGQNNDVAVKIGALKNASYSADPVQSGKLFQLGDLFELEATDSGKATALVSTGFLSVDTNDDTVADDNDIAANGFELYNRTSNQNIQLNKVNLSLHGDLNAFRADNAGNLLLKDGTASGWTLASDGMSATAPAGNAVLQGVNTLDAAASSVAASAWDDLNKLYVATDNATPVEAQSISVKASILGVDQDTFNDFDDTLSELFLITRDGLKFDTILTGTTSSNSVHIRDVSGILPEEGGKIYVTVWEYDAHARGESGERNVLADREELTVRLPSNGAVTVDPATIADQLGIEVAQNRQARMLFEVETNVGEVAVKKKDASGTDIQTGSQAEERDIVDFTL
;
A
#
# COMPACT_ATOMS: atom_id res chain seq x y z
N MET A 1 24.91 7.70 -57.59
CA MET A 1 23.90 8.19 -56.63
C MET A 1 23.39 7.11 -55.68
N LEU A 2 23.22 5.85 -56.09
CA LEU A 2 22.79 4.75 -55.18
C LEU A 2 23.79 4.36 -54.06
N LYS A 3 25.09 4.64 -54.21
CA LYS A 3 26.11 4.26 -53.21
C LYS A 3 26.22 5.23 -52.02
N LYS A 4 25.69 6.46 -52.15
CA LYS A 4 25.76 7.50 -51.10
C LYS A 4 24.67 7.31 -50.03
N THR A 5 23.52 6.74 -50.39
CA THR A 5 22.42 6.46 -49.46
C THR A 5 22.71 5.27 -48.53
N PHE A 6 23.53 4.31 -48.98
CA PHE A 6 23.86 3.12 -48.19
C PHE A 6 24.94 3.36 -47.12
N LEU A 7 25.83 4.36 -47.30
CA LEU A 7 26.89 4.63 -46.31
C LEU A 7 26.38 5.48 -45.14
N ALA A 8 25.42 6.38 -45.38
CA ALA A 8 24.70 7.09 -44.33
C ALA A 8 23.84 6.14 -43.46
N ALA A 9 23.25 5.09 -44.07
CA ALA A 9 22.52 4.06 -43.33
C ALA A 9 23.44 3.11 -42.53
N ALA A 10 24.71 2.97 -42.91
CA ALA A 10 25.66 2.07 -42.25
C ALA A 10 26.31 2.69 -41.01
N VAL A 11 26.43 4.01 -40.92
CA VAL A 11 26.92 4.70 -39.71
C VAL A 11 25.78 4.93 -38.70
N ALA A 12 24.53 4.98 -39.15
CA ALA A 12 23.35 5.05 -38.28
C ALA A 12 22.91 3.71 -37.64
N SER A 13 23.57 2.58 -37.96
CA SER A 13 23.11 1.24 -37.56
C SER A 13 23.99 0.52 -36.53
N VAL A 14 24.95 1.20 -35.91
CA VAL A 14 25.72 0.62 -34.80
C VAL A 14 25.24 1.24 -33.48
N VAL A 15 24.39 0.47 -32.80
CA VAL A 15 23.75 0.69 -31.48
C VAL A 15 22.52 1.59 -31.45
N ALA A 16 21.53 1.32 -32.32
CA ALA A 16 20.14 1.47 -31.92
C ALA A 16 19.60 0.08 -31.53
N ALA A 17 19.92 -0.38 -30.32
CA ALA A 17 18.92 -1.20 -29.65
C ALA A 17 17.64 -0.34 -29.62
N PRO A 18 16.45 -0.86 -29.94
CA PRO A 18 15.23 -0.14 -29.63
C PRO A 18 15.18 -0.07 -28.11
N ALA A 19 15.72 1.00 -27.53
CA ALA A 19 15.28 1.45 -26.23
C ALA A 19 13.79 1.67 -26.43
N MET A 20 12.98 0.81 -25.81
CA MET A 20 11.57 1.07 -25.66
C MET A 20 11.48 2.49 -25.11
N ALA A 21 10.68 3.34 -25.76
CA ALA A 21 10.39 4.65 -25.21
C ALA A 21 9.87 4.45 -23.77
N ASP A 22 10.47 5.16 -22.82
CA ASP A 22 10.27 4.94 -21.40
C ASP A 22 9.81 6.26 -20.77
N VAL A 23 8.69 6.19 -20.05
CA VAL A 23 8.23 7.29 -19.19
C VAL A 23 8.60 6.88 -17.78
N GLU A 24 9.62 7.51 -17.21
CA GLU A 24 10.01 7.24 -15.84
C GLU A 24 9.23 8.16 -14.89
N LEU A 25 8.71 7.60 -13.80
CA LEU A 25 7.99 8.36 -12.78
C LEU A 25 8.84 8.50 -11.52
N THR A 26 8.98 9.73 -11.05
CA THR A 26 9.57 10.05 -9.74
C THR A 26 8.56 10.80 -8.87
N TYR A 27 8.73 10.75 -7.55
CA TYR A 27 7.79 11.31 -6.57
C TYR A 27 8.50 12.28 -5.61
N GLY A 28 7.78 13.14 -4.89
CA GLY A 28 8.39 14.12 -3.98
C GLY A 28 8.99 15.37 -4.67
N GLY A 29 8.70 15.55 -5.96
CA GLY A 29 9.16 16.67 -6.77
C GLY A 29 10.65 16.66 -7.12
N PHE A 30 11.11 17.68 -7.83
CA PHE A 30 12.49 17.74 -8.34
C PHE A 30 13.58 17.95 -7.28
N GLY A 31 13.23 18.51 -6.11
CA GLY A 31 14.19 18.84 -5.07
C GLY A 31 14.60 17.65 -4.19
N ALA A 32 13.70 16.67 -4.03
CA ALA A 32 13.90 15.49 -3.18
C ALA A 32 13.22 14.26 -3.81
N PRO A 33 13.65 13.83 -5.02
CA PRO A 33 12.99 12.76 -5.74
C PRO A 33 13.05 11.43 -4.97
N SER A 34 11.94 10.70 -5.02
CA SER A 34 11.69 9.41 -4.39
C SER A 34 11.17 8.42 -5.43
N ASN A 35 11.43 7.14 -5.23
CA ASN A 35 10.83 6.04 -6.00
C ASN A 35 9.56 5.47 -5.34
N THR A 36 9.16 6.01 -4.21
CA THR A 36 7.96 5.62 -3.46
C THR A 36 7.05 6.82 -3.29
N ILE A 37 5.77 6.63 -3.63
CA ILE A 37 4.73 7.64 -3.48
C ILE A 37 4.20 7.68 -2.05
N THR A 38 3.89 8.87 -1.55
CA THR A 38 3.15 9.08 -0.30
C THR A 38 1.65 9.02 -0.59
N THR A 39 0.97 7.97 -0.10
CA THR A 39 -0.45 7.75 -0.36
C THR A 39 -1.33 8.49 0.65
N THR A 40 -2.27 9.30 0.15
CA THR A 40 -3.33 9.88 0.98
C THR A 40 -4.35 8.81 1.35
N THR A 41 -4.44 8.48 2.63
CA THR A 41 -5.38 7.45 3.12
C THR A 41 -6.62 8.10 3.70
N LEU A 42 -7.78 7.75 3.16
CA LEU A 42 -9.09 8.30 3.50
C LEU A 42 -10.05 7.17 3.89
N ALA A 43 -11.05 7.48 4.71
CA ALA A 43 -12.09 6.53 5.04
C ALA A 43 -13.07 6.39 3.87
N ALA A 44 -13.38 5.16 3.48
CA ALA A 44 -14.39 4.84 2.47
C ALA A 44 -15.78 5.36 2.86
N VAL A 45 -16.06 5.48 4.16
CA VAL A 45 -17.31 6.04 4.70
C VAL A 45 -17.37 7.56 4.68
N THR A 46 -16.32 8.28 4.27
CA THR A 46 -16.34 9.74 4.20
C THR A 46 -17.50 10.22 3.31
N LYS A 47 -18.26 11.22 3.77
CA LYS A 47 -19.41 11.76 3.02
C LYS A 47 -18.92 12.38 1.71
N GLN A 48 -19.69 12.17 0.64
CA GLN A 48 -19.34 12.64 -0.70
C GLN A 48 -18.99 14.14 -0.78
N PRO A 49 -19.72 15.06 -0.11
CA PRO A 49 -19.36 16.48 -0.15
C PRO A 49 -17.99 16.78 0.45
N VAL A 50 -17.51 15.96 1.39
CA VAL A 50 -16.21 16.13 2.04
C VAL A 50 -15.09 15.52 1.20
N LEU A 51 -15.33 14.35 0.59
CA LEU A 51 -14.36 13.71 -0.30
C LEU A 51 -13.96 14.58 -1.50
N SER A 52 -14.88 15.40 -2.01
CA SER A 52 -14.61 16.36 -3.09
C SER A 52 -13.58 17.43 -2.73
N PHE A 53 -13.23 17.58 -1.45
CA PHE A 53 -12.19 18.52 -0.97
C PHE A 53 -10.83 17.85 -0.74
N SER A 54 -10.66 16.58 -1.12
CA SER A 54 -9.42 15.83 -0.89
C SER A 54 -8.33 16.26 -1.87
N THR A 55 -7.08 16.28 -1.40
CA THR A 55 -5.88 16.58 -2.18
C THR A 55 -4.87 15.44 -1.97
N ALA A 56 -4.08 15.12 -3.00
CA ALA A 56 -3.02 14.13 -2.85
C ALA A 56 -1.91 14.69 -1.95
N GLU A 57 -1.15 13.82 -1.28
CA GLU A 57 -0.03 14.26 -0.43
C GLU A 57 1.28 14.42 -1.20
N ASP A 58 1.37 13.84 -2.39
CA ASP A 58 2.61 13.74 -3.16
C ASP A 58 2.48 14.34 -4.55
N GLN A 59 3.64 14.65 -5.12
CA GLN A 59 3.83 15.14 -6.47
C GLN A 59 4.25 13.97 -7.38
N VAL A 60 3.95 14.05 -8.67
CA VAL A 60 4.37 13.03 -9.63
C VAL A 60 5.08 13.70 -10.79
N ALA A 61 6.36 13.42 -10.92
CA ALA A 61 7.14 13.85 -12.07
C ALA A 61 7.26 12.74 -13.11
N ALA A 62 7.18 13.13 -14.38
CA ALA A 62 7.29 12.24 -15.53
C ALA A 62 8.44 12.69 -16.43
N GLU A 63 9.47 11.84 -16.53
CA GLU A 63 10.59 12.00 -17.45
C GLU A 63 10.28 11.28 -18.77
N PHE A 64 10.49 11.98 -19.89
CA PHE A 64 10.26 11.44 -21.23
C PHE A 64 11.60 11.07 -21.88
N GLY A 65 11.93 9.79 -21.90
CA GLY A 65 13.31 9.32 -22.09
C GLY A 65 13.88 9.35 -23.52
N VAL A 66 13.07 9.33 -24.58
CA VAL A 66 13.60 9.35 -25.96
C VAL A 66 13.35 10.65 -26.70
N ASN A 67 14.23 10.95 -27.66
CA ASN A 67 14.14 12.15 -28.48
C ASN A 67 12.80 12.19 -29.24
N GLY A 68 11.96 13.12 -28.81
CA GLY A 68 10.63 13.32 -29.34
C GLY A 68 9.57 12.39 -28.75
N ASP A 69 9.67 11.94 -27.51
CA ASP A 69 8.49 11.40 -26.82
C ASP A 69 7.41 12.47 -26.65
N LEU A 70 7.82 13.70 -26.41
CA LEU A 70 6.98 14.90 -26.48
C LEU A 70 6.92 15.39 -27.93
N LYS A 71 5.92 14.92 -28.67
CA LYS A 71 5.69 15.35 -30.06
C LYS A 71 4.85 16.63 -30.11
N GLN A 72 5.22 17.56 -30.98
CA GLN A 72 4.42 18.77 -31.22
C GLN A 72 3.00 18.42 -31.68
N ASN A 73 2.02 19.24 -31.27
CA ASN A 73 0.60 18.98 -31.51
C ASN A 73 0.12 17.60 -30.99
N GLY A 74 0.83 17.05 -30.00
CA GLY A 74 0.41 15.90 -29.21
C GLY A 74 -0.26 16.33 -27.89
N PHE A 75 -0.36 15.38 -26.97
CA PHE A 75 -0.90 15.58 -25.63
C PHE A 75 -0.03 14.85 -24.62
N ILE A 76 0.10 15.40 -23.42
CA ILE A 76 0.40 14.62 -22.23
C ILE A 76 -0.93 14.14 -21.66
N THR A 77 -1.01 12.86 -21.31
CA THR A 77 -2.21 12.25 -20.75
C THR A 77 -1.97 11.86 -19.31
N ILE A 78 -2.89 12.21 -18.42
CA ILE A 78 -2.94 11.74 -17.04
C ILE A 78 -4.28 11.03 -16.89
N GLU A 79 -4.25 9.71 -16.76
CA GLU A 79 -5.45 8.86 -16.63
C GLU A 79 -5.57 8.33 -15.20
N LEU A 80 -6.71 8.55 -14.57
CA LEU A 80 -7.04 8.00 -13.25
C LEU A 80 -7.47 6.55 -13.37
N THR A 81 -6.82 5.68 -12.59
CA THR A 81 -7.26 4.31 -12.35
C THR A 81 -8.08 4.24 -11.06
N GLY A 82 -9.03 3.31 -10.97
CA GLY A 82 -9.94 3.20 -9.82
C GLY A 82 -11.19 4.07 -9.95
N ASN A 83 -11.93 4.23 -8.84
CA ASN A 83 -13.19 4.99 -8.78
C ASN A 83 -12.96 6.48 -8.45
N ALA A 84 -12.33 7.18 -9.38
CA ALA A 84 -12.17 8.63 -9.33
C ALA A 84 -12.34 9.25 -10.72
N THR A 85 -12.70 10.53 -10.75
CA THR A 85 -12.70 11.38 -11.94
C THR A 85 -12.02 12.71 -11.64
N PHE A 86 -11.66 13.47 -12.65
CA PHE A 86 -11.19 14.83 -12.49
C PHE A 86 -12.36 15.79 -12.20
N ASN A 87 -12.12 16.76 -11.33
CA ASN A 87 -12.99 17.90 -11.13
C ASN A 87 -12.64 18.99 -12.15
N GLU A 88 -13.46 19.13 -13.19
CA GLU A 88 -13.17 20.02 -14.31
C GLU A 88 -12.95 21.49 -13.89
N ASN A 89 -13.68 21.98 -12.88
CA ASN A 89 -13.55 23.36 -12.42
C ASN A 89 -12.26 23.61 -11.66
N GLU A 90 -11.81 22.64 -10.88
CA GLU A 90 -10.56 22.75 -10.12
C GLU A 90 -9.34 22.48 -11.02
N VAL A 91 -9.43 21.54 -11.96
CA VAL A 91 -8.41 21.38 -13.01
C VAL A 91 -8.28 22.65 -13.84
N ARG A 92 -9.38 23.34 -14.15
CA ARG A 92 -9.35 24.63 -14.85
C ARG A 92 -8.49 25.63 -14.09
N GLN A 93 -8.72 25.77 -12.79
CA GLN A 93 -8.01 26.70 -11.92
C GLN A 93 -6.54 26.30 -11.81
N TRP A 94 -6.25 25.02 -11.57
CA TRP A 94 -4.89 24.47 -11.48
C TRP A 94 -4.07 24.71 -12.76
N LEU A 95 -4.70 24.74 -13.94
CA LEU A 95 -4.04 24.95 -15.22
C LEU A 95 -4.15 26.40 -15.74
N THR A 96 -4.58 27.37 -14.91
CA THR A 96 -4.68 28.79 -15.27
C THR A 96 -3.69 29.63 -14.48
N GLY A 97 -2.83 30.35 -15.20
CA GLY A 97 -1.82 31.25 -14.65
C GLY A 97 -2.04 32.69 -15.08
N SER A 98 -1.37 33.61 -14.39
CA SER A 98 -1.41 35.05 -14.65
C SER A 98 -0.44 35.49 -15.74
N ALA A 99 0.50 34.63 -16.13
CA ALA A 99 1.54 34.91 -17.12
C ALA A 99 1.43 34.00 -18.35
N ALA A 100 1.90 34.47 -19.50
CA ALA A 100 1.88 33.69 -20.74
C ALA A 100 2.84 32.49 -20.72
N ASP A 101 3.89 32.58 -19.91
CA ASP A 101 4.88 31.52 -19.68
C ASP A 101 4.40 30.48 -18.65
N LEU A 102 3.29 30.76 -17.95
CA LEU A 102 2.68 29.90 -16.93
C LEU A 102 3.63 29.54 -15.77
N SER A 103 4.57 30.44 -15.45
CA SER A 103 5.55 30.27 -14.37
C SER A 103 4.95 30.20 -12.95
N ASP A 104 3.65 30.44 -12.81
CA ASP A 104 2.89 30.41 -11.56
C ASP A 104 1.96 29.19 -11.43
N LEU A 105 2.00 28.24 -12.38
CA LEU A 105 1.28 26.98 -12.24
C LEU A 105 2.00 26.02 -11.29
N GLU A 106 1.23 25.16 -10.64
CA GLU A 106 1.73 24.03 -9.83
C GLU A 106 2.14 22.85 -10.74
N ILE A 107 2.92 23.17 -11.78
CA ILE A 107 3.59 22.24 -12.69
C ILE A 107 5.00 22.77 -12.94
N ASP A 108 6.03 22.00 -12.58
CA ASP A 108 7.42 22.38 -12.85
C ASP A 108 7.94 21.71 -14.12
N LEU A 109 8.94 22.34 -14.77
CA LEU A 109 9.61 21.83 -15.96
C LEU A 109 11.12 21.73 -15.74
N GLN A 110 11.70 20.58 -16.08
CA GLN A 110 13.11 20.48 -16.43
C GLN A 110 13.22 20.19 -17.92
N LEU A 111 13.81 21.12 -18.67
CA LEU A 111 13.86 21.03 -20.12
C LEU A 111 15.19 20.48 -20.59
N ALA A 112 15.14 19.34 -21.28
CA ALA A 112 16.26 18.86 -22.10
C ALA A 112 16.13 19.41 -23.51
N THR A 113 17.25 19.82 -24.11
CA THR A 113 17.24 20.32 -25.50
C THR A 113 18.26 19.62 -26.39
N ILE A 114 17.99 19.57 -27.69
CA ILE A 114 18.92 19.11 -28.72
C ILE A 114 18.89 20.09 -29.88
N GLN A 115 20.04 20.32 -30.52
CA GLN A 115 20.10 21.19 -31.70
C GLN A 115 19.79 20.40 -32.97
N ALA A 116 19.10 21.01 -33.92
CA ALA A 116 19.00 20.55 -35.29
C ALA A 116 19.48 21.64 -36.25
N ILE A 117 20.17 21.25 -37.32
CA ILE A 117 20.59 22.18 -38.37
C ILE A 117 20.21 21.58 -39.71
N GLY A 118 19.47 22.33 -40.53
CA GLY A 118 18.98 21.86 -41.83
C GLY A 118 18.14 20.57 -41.74
N GLY A 119 17.37 20.39 -40.65
CA GLY A 119 16.58 19.17 -40.40
C GLY A 119 17.36 17.98 -39.85
N THR A 120 18.66 18.13 -39.57
CA THR A 120 19.51 17.06 -39.02
C THR A 120 19.83 17.34 -37.55
N LEU A 121 19.50 16.40 -36.66
CA LEU A 121 19.83 16.46 -35.23
C LEU A 121 21.35 16.43 -35.02
N GLN A 122 21.84 17.31 -34.15
CA GLN A 122 23.24 17.47 -33.78
C GLN A 122 23.47 16.99 -32.35
N GLY A 123 24.43 16.09 -32.17
CA GLY A 123 24.90 15.67 -30.84
C GLY A 123 23.91 14.84 -30.03
N SER A 124 24.08 14.88 -28.70
CA SER A 124 23.20 14.25 -27.71
C SER A 124 22.35 15.30 -27.01
N ALA A 125 21.25 14.86 -26.39
CA ALA A 125 20.43 15.73 -25.56
C ALA A 125 21.30 16.42 -24.48
N THR A 126 21.04 17.71 -24.27
CA THR A 126 21.58 18.44 -23.12
C THR A 126 20.95 17.93 -21.84
N VAL A 127 21.73 17.92 -20.76
CA VAL A 127 21.23 17.60 -19.42
C VAL A 127 20.05 18.55 -19.12
N PRO A 128 18.92 18.03 -18.61
CA PRO A 128 17.77 18.85 -18.28
C PRO A 128 18.16 19.98 -17.33
N ALA A 129 17.64 21.18 -17.57
CA ALA A 129 17.79 22.33 -16.69
C ALA A 129 16.42 22.78 -16.19
N THR A 130 16.34 23.24 -14.94
CA THR A 130 15.12 23.82 -14.38
C THR A 130 14.69 25.04 -15.19
N GLU A 131 13.45 25.01 -15.67
CA GLU A 131 12.83 26.04 -16.50
C GLU A 131 11.46 26.38 -15.93
N THR A 132 11.09 27.66 -15.96
CA THR A 132 9.76 28.12 -15.51
C THR A 132 8.81 28.42 -16.66
N ASP A 133 9.32 28.43 -17.89
CA ASP A 133 8.52 28.74 -19.08
C ASP A 133 7.88 27.47 -19.65
N LEU A 134 6.74 27.08 -19.09
CA LEU A 134 5.96 25.94 -19.57
C LEU A 134 5.47 26.15 -21.00
N SER A 135 5.40 27.39 -21.49
CA SER A 135 5.01 27.68 -22.88
C SER A 135 6.05 27.20 -23.91
N LYS A 136 7.24 26.78 -23.48
CA LYS A 136 8.21 26.08 -24.33
C LYS A 136 7.72 24.69 -24.76
N VAL A 137 6.94 24.02 -23.91
CA VAL A 137 6.48 22.63 -24.12
C VAL A 137 4.96 22.54 -24.30
N LEU A 138 4.19 23.26 -23.47
CA LEU A 138 2.74 23.21 -23.45
C LEU A 138 2.13 24.25 -24.40
N LYS A 139 0.96 23.93 -24.95
CA LYS A 139 0.15 24.89 -25.69
C LYS A 139 -0.59 25.77 -24.69
N VAL A 140 -0.39 27.09 -24.81
CA VAL A 140 -1.02 28.09 -23.93
C VAL A 140 -2.07 28.88 -24.70
N ILE A 141 -3.24 29.08 -24.10
CA ILE A 141 -4.35 29.86 -24.66
C ILE A 141 -4.72 31.02 -23.72
N PRO A 142 -5.04 32.21 -24.25
CA PRO A 142 -5.55 33.31 -23.44
C PRO A 142 -7.01 33.05 -23.04
N THR A 143 -7.35 33.24 -21.76
CA THR A 143 -8.70 33.00 -21.22
C THR A 143 -9.49 34.28 -20.97
N GLY A 144 -8.83 35.43 -20.94
CA GLY A 144 -9.41 36.76 -20.68
C GLY A 144 -8.73 37.45 -19.50
N ALA A 145 -8.94 38.76 -19.32
CA ALA A 145 -8.39 39.53 -18.18
C ALA A 145 -6.85 39.50 -17.99
N GLY A 146 -6.08 39.04 -18.98
CA GLY A 146 -4.63 38.88 -18.89
C GLY A 146 -4.17 37.50 -18.43
N GLU A 147 -5.10 36.61 -18.11
CA GLU A 147 -4.84 35.22 -17.71
C GLU A 147 -4.60 34.33 -18.93
N HIS A 148 -3.80 33.30 -18.70
CA HIS A 148 -3.39 32.29 -19.66
C HIS A 148 -3.63 30.90 -19.08
N GLN A 149 -3.93 29.94 -19.93
CA GLN A 149 -4.24 28.58 -19.52
C GLN A 149 -3.53 27.57 -20.41
N ALA A 150 -3.01 26.50 -19.81
CA ALA A 150 -2.59 25.35 -20.59
C ALA A 150 -3.82 24.73 -21.26
N ASP A 151 -3.81 24.59 -22.59
CA ASP A 151 -4.94 24.03 -23.34
C ASP A 151 -5.14 22.56 -22.96
N TYR A 152 -6.31 22.23 -22.41
CA TYR A 152 -6.59 20.91 -21.89
C TYR A 152 -8.00 20.42 -22.25
N ALA A 153 -8.18 19.10 -22.18
CA ALA A 153 -9.49 18.46 -22.25
C ALA A 153 -9.58 17.31 -21.25
N ILE A 154 -10.76 17.10 -20.69
CA ILE A 154 -11.08 15.92 -19.89
C ILE A 154 -11.98 15.00 -20.73
N ASP A 155 -11.61 13.74 -20.86
CA ASP A 155 -12.40 12.71 -21.53
C ASP A 155 -12.39 11.39 -20.76
N LEU A 156 -12.81 10.29 -21.42
CA LEU A 156 -12.95 8.97 -20.81
C LEU A 156 -13.84 9.02 -19.55
N ASP A 157 -15.02 9.62 -19.70
CA ASP A 157 -16.00 9.82 -18.62
C ASP A 157 -15.43 10.52 -17.38
N GLY A 158 -14.51 11.48 -17.60
CA GLY A 158 -13.88 12.24 -16.53
C GLY A 158 -12.57 11.63 -16.01
N LYS A 159 -12.14 10.47 -16.53
CA LYS A 159 -10.96 9.78 -16.00
C LYS A 159 -9.64 10.21 -16.62
N ARG A 160 -9.64 10.85 -17.78
CA ARG A 160 -8.39 11.22 -18.45
C ARG A 160 -8.31 12.70 -18.73
N LEU A 161 -7.31 13.33 -18.15
CA LEU A 161 -6.88 14.68 -18.46
C LEU A 161 -5.87 14.64 -19.61
N ARG A 162 -6.09 15.43 -20.65
CA ARG A 162 -5.17 15.63 -21.77
C ARG A 162 -4.72 17.08 -21.79
N ILE A 163 -3.42 17.31 -21.64
CA ILE A 163 -2.80 18.64 -21.72
C ILE A 163 -2.11 18.73 -23.08
N ALA A 164 -2.46 19.72 -23.90
CA ALA A 164 -1.96 19.84 -25.26
C ALA A 164 -0.50 20.33 -25.29
N LEU A 165 0.30 19.67 -26.12
CA LEU A 165 1.67 20.08 -26.41
C LEU A 165 1.69 21.18 -27.47
N LYS A 166 2.68 22.07 -27.35
CA LYS A 166 2.88 23.21 -28.26
C LYS A 166 2.96 22.73 -29.70
N GLN A 167 2.29 23.46 -30.59
CA GLN A 167 2.47 23.30 -32.03
C GLN A 167 3.56 24.26 -32.48
N THR A 168 4.57 23.74 -33.17
CA THR A 168 5.70 24.54 -33.65
C THR A 168 5.88 24.36 -35.17
N THR A 169 6.77 25.15 -35.75
CA THR A 169 7.11 25.06 -37.17
C THR A 169 8.60 24.76 -37.28
N GLY A 170 8.94 23.47 -37.32
CA GLY A 170 10.32 22.99 -37.34
C GLY A 170 10.68 22.18 -38.58
N SER A 171 11.98 22.09 -38.88
CA SER A 171 12.55 21.30 -39.99
C SER A 171 12.70 19.81 -39.67
N THR A 172 12.77 19.46 -38.39
CA THR A 172 12.69 18.07 -37.90
C THR A 172 11.24 17.68 -37.64
N ASP A 173 10.78 16.65 -38.34
CA ASP A 173 9.38 16.23 -38.31
C ASP A 173 8.97 15.79 -36.89
N ASP A 174 7.87 16.37 -36.42
CA ASP A 174 7.17 16.10 -35.15
C ASP A 174 7.81 16.50 -33.80
N MET A 175 9.00 17.10 -33.73
CA MET A 175 9.55 17.62 -32.45
C MET A 175 9.04 19.03 -32.12
N ILE A 176 9.04 19.39 -30.82
CA ILE A 176 8.68 20.74 -30.36
C ILE A 176 9.92 21.64 -30.47
N GLN A 177 9.81 22.75 -31.21
CA GLN A 177 10.84 23.77 -31.35
C GLN A 177 10.74 24.83 -30.24
N GLU A 178 11.83 25.02 -29.50
CA GLU A 178 11.97 26.06 -28.48
C GLU A 178 12.39 27.39 -29.12
N SER A 179 13.41 27.35 -29.97
CA SER A 179 13.94 28.52 -30.67
C SER A 179 14.47 28.17 -32.06
N ALA A 180 14.59 29.19 -32.91
CA ALA A 180 15.14 29.07 -34.25
C ALA A 180 16.16 30.18 -34.53
N GLY A 181 17.13 29.88 -35.38
CA GLY A 181 18.20 30.76 -35.80
C GLY A 181 18.70 30.40 -37.19
N VAL A 182 19.89 30.89 -37.52
CA VAL A 182 20.54 30.70 -38.82
C VAL A 182 21.97 30.24 -38.59
N ALA A 183 22.35 29.15 -39.27
CA ALA A 183 23.67 28.57 -39.18
C ALA A 183 24.72 29.56 -39.68
N VAL A 184 25.77 29.74 -38.89
CA VAL A 184 26.92 30.57 -39.27
C VAL A 184 28.09 29.69 -39.71
N ASP A 185 29.09 30.30 -40.34
CA ASP A 185 30.32 29.64 -40.78
C ASP A 185 30.98 28.79 -39.69
N GLY A 186 30.91 29.25 -38.44
CA GLY A 186 31.45 28.54 -37.27
C GLY A 186 30.77 27.20 -37.01
N ASP A 187 29.45 27.12 -37.21
CA ASP A 187 28.67 25.90 -36.98
C ASP A 187 29.03 24.84 -38.04
N VAL A 188 29.06 25.26 -39.30
CA VAL A 188 29.48 24.42 -40.43
C VAL A 188 30.91 23.92 -40.23
N ASN A 189 31.84 24.79 -39.81
CA ASN A 189 33.22 24.39 -39.54
C ASN A 189 33.29 23.34 -38.42
N THR A 190 32.55 23.56 -37.32
CA THR A 190 32.55 22.65 -36.17
C THR A 190 32.01 21.28 -36.55
N ALA A 191 30.89 21.23 -37.29
CA ALA A 191 30.30 20.00 -37.78
C ALA A 191 31.19 19.29 -38.81
N ALA A 192 31.81 20.02 -39.74
CA ALA A 192 32.74 19.47 -40.71
C ALA A 192 33.99 18.86 -40.04
N ILE A 193 34.50 19.50 -38.99
CA ILE A 193 35.58 18.95 -38.16
C ILE A 193 35.15 17.64 -37.50
N ALA A 194 33.97 17.62 -36.88
CA ALA A 194 33.43 16.42 -36.23
C ALA A 194 33.17 15.26 -37.21
N ALA A 195 32.76 15.58 -38.45
CA ALA A 195 32.56 14.61 -39.53
C ALA A 195 33.89 14.07 -40.11
N GLY A 196 35.03 14.69 -39.76
CA GLY A 196 36.36 14.27 -40.15
C GLY A 196 36.85 14.98 -41.40
N LEU A 197 37.60 16.07 -41.21
CA LEU A 197 38.31 16.75 -42.30
C LEU A 197 39.32 15.80 -42.96
N ALA A 198 39.52 15.95 -44.26
CA ALA A 198 40.57 15.23 -44.97
C ALA A 198 41.94 15.48 -44.33
N ALA A 199 42.77 14.42 -44.31
CA ALA A 199 44.05 14.41 -43.61
C ALA A 199 45.22 15.02 -44.40
N ASP A 200 45.13 15.05 -45.74
CA ASP A 200 46.18 15.54 -46.64
C ASP A 200 45.62 16.24 -47.89
N SER A 201 46.49 16.93 -48.64
CA SER A 201 46.04 17.81 -49.73
C SER A 201 45.61 17.02 -50.97
N ALA A 202 46.11 15.79 -51.13
CA ALA A 202 45.70 14.89 -52.19
C ALA A 202 44.26 14.41 -51.99
N ALA A 203 43.87 14.11 -50.76
CA ALA A 203 42.51 13.75 -50.37
C ALA A 203 41.54 14.94 -50.53
N LEU A 204 41.96 16.15 -50.16
CA LEU A 204 41.20 17.38 -50.42
C LEU A 204 41.02 17.63 -51.93
N THR A 205 42.09 17.45 -52.72
CA THR A 205 42.05 17.59 -54.17
C THR A 205 41.13 16.55 -54.81
N ALA A 206 41.17 15.30 -54.33
CA ALA A 206 40.27 14.23 -54.77
C ALA A 206 38.80 14.51 -54.40
N ALA A 207 38.56 15.26 -53.30
CA ALA A 207 37.24 15.75 -52.90
C ALA A 207 36.81 17.04 -53.62
N GLY A 208 37.62 17.56 -54.55
CA GLY A 208 37.28 18.70 -55.40
C GLY A 208 37.77 20.06 -54.88
N VAL A 209 38.56 20.10 -53.81
CA VAL A 209 39.16 21.33 -53.27
C VAL A 209 40.49 21.60 -53.96
N VAL A 210 40.61 22.72 -54.69
CA VAL A 210 41.82 23.08 -55.46
C VAL A 210 42.57 24.19 -54.73
N GLY A 211 43.88 24.01 -54.49
CA GLY A 211 44.76 25.07 -53.97
C GLY A 211 45.51 24.74 -52.67
N ALA A 212 45.19 23.61 -52.00
CA ALA A 212 45.98 23.09 -50.90
C ALA A 212 47.27 22.46 -51.42
N SER A 213 48.43 22.91 -50.91
CA SER A 213 49.69 22.21 -51.09
C SER A 213 50.06 21.55 -49.76
N ASP A 214 50.41 20.26 -49.80
CA ASP A 214 51.15 19.65 -48.69
C ASP A 214 52.36 20.55 -48.41
N GLY A 215 52.62 20.80 -47.13
CA GLY A 215 53.78 21.59 -46.73
C GLY A 215 55.01 21.08 -47.45
N ALA A 216 55.59 21.91 -48.31
CA ALA A 216 56.66 21.50 -49.19
C ALA A 216 57.98 21.34 -48.41
N ASP A 217 58.08 20.31 -47.54
CA ASP A 217 59.35 19.69 -47.20
C ASP A 217 59.15 18.31 -46.52
N GLU A 218 59.17 17.22 -47.29
CA GLU A 218 59.36 15.87 -46.73
C GLU A 218 60.81 15.62 -46.24
N SER A 219 61.68 16.63 -46.22
CA SER A 219 63.11 16.47 -45.92
C SER A 219 63.76 17.49 -44.96
N ALA A 220 63.01 18.43 -44.36
CA ALA A 220 63.57 19.36 -43.38
C ALA A 220 63.90 18.67 -42.04
N PRO A 221 65.17 18.66 -41.58
CA PRO A 221 65.53 18.06 -40.30
C PRO A 221 65.03 18.94 -39.14
N GLY A 222 63.97 18.49 -38.48
CA GLY A 222 63.35 19.17 -37.34
C GLY A 222 61.91 18.78 -37.00
N ASN A 223 61.20 18.04 -37.87
CA ASN A 223 59.85 17.54 -37.58
C ASN A 223 59.93 16.16 -36.89
N ALA A 224 59.91 16.16 -35.56
CA ALA A 224 59.99 14.95 -34.73
C ALA A 224 58.62 14.46 -34.22
N ASP A 225 57.50 14.97 -34.75
CA ASP A 225 56.14 14.63 -34.28
C ASP A 225 55.29 13.84 -35.30
N GLY A 226 55.64 13.82 -36.58
CA GLY A 226 54.99 12.95 -37.57
C GLY A 226 53.55 13.33 -37.93
N THR A 227 53.17 14.59 -37.72
CA THR A 227 51.79 15.08 -37.92
C THR A 227 51.58 15.64 -39.33
N ALA A 228 50.58 15.12 -40.08
CA ALA A 228 50.20 15.63 -41.41
C ALA A 228 49.48 17.00 -41.31
N GLY A 229 49.84 17.97 -42.16
CA GLY A 229 49.28 19.34 -42.16
C GLY A 229 49.41 20.07 -43.51
N TYR A 230 48.76 21.22 -43.66
CA TYR A 230 48.72 22.02 -44.91
C TYR A 230 49.59 23.27 -44.82
N LEU A 231 50.24 23.70 -45.92
CA LEU A 231 50.80 25.05 -46.02
C LEU A 231 49.76 26.02 -46.61
N PHE A 232 49.58 27.19 -46.00
CA PHE A 232 48.75 28.23 -46.59
C PHE A 232 49.57 29.00 -47.64
N SER A 233 49.00 29.21 -48.84
CA SER A 233 49.71 29.86 -49.96
C SER A 233 49.70 31.39 -49.90
N ASP A 234 48.85 32.00 -49.05
CA ASP A 234 48.67 33.45 -48.89
C ASP A 234 49.22 34.02 -47.56
N VAL A 235 49.38 33.18 -46.54
CA VAL A 235 50.04 33.48 -45.26
C VAL A 235 51.15 32.46 -45.04
N ASN A 236 52.38 32.89 -44.78
CA ASN A 236 53.56 32.02 -44.60
C ASN A 236 53.48 31.09 -43.34
N GLY A 237 52.48 30.20 -43.23
CA GLY A 237 52.23 29.35 -42.07
C GLY A 237 51.72 27.94 -42.42
N THR A 238 51.66 27.07 -41.41
CA THR A 238 51.21 25.68 -41.52
C THR A 238 49.97 25.48 -40.66
N ALA A 239 48.90 24.89 -41.20
CA ALA A 239 47.73 24.44 -40.42
C ALA A 239 48.04 23.11 -39.73
N THR A 240 48.00 23.07 -38.41
CA THR A 240 48.30 21.86 -37.63
C THR A 240 47.09 21.35 -36.85
N THR A 241 46.08 22.20 -36.64
CA THR A 241 44.83 21.85 -35.94
C THR A 241 43.64 21.81 -36.90
N ASP A 242 42.60 21.04 -36.58
CA ASP A 242 41.42 20.93 -37.45
C ASP A 242 40.65 22.25 -37.58
N THR A 243 40.71 23.12 -36.57
CA THR A 243 40.19 24.50 -36.64
C THR A 243 40.95 25.33 -37.67
N GLU A 244 42.28 25.28 -37.68
CA GLU A 244 43.11 25.98 -38.67
C GLU A 244 42.87 25.44 -40.09
N LYS A 245 42.70 24.11 -40.21
CA LYS A 245 42.37 23.46 -41.49
C LYS A 245 41.00 23.93 -42.01
N ALA A 246 39.96 23.94 -41.19
CA ALA A 246 38.64 24.41 -41.59
C ALA A 246 38.64 25.90 -42.02
N ALA A 247 39.36 26.75 -41.27
CA ALA A 247 39.51 28.17 -41.61
C ALA A 247 40.18 28.37 -42.98
N TYR A 248 41.22 27.60 -43.28
CA TYR A 248 41.87 27.65 -44.59
C TYR A 248 40.97 27.18 -45.72
N ILE A 249 40.35 26.01 -45.56
CA ILE A 249 39.46 25.46 -46.57
C ILE A 249 38.39 26.49 -46.91
N ARG A 250 37.81 27.16 -45.91
CA ARG A 250 36.85 28.24 -46.12
C ARG A 250 37.44 29.44 -46.90
N GLY A 251 38.70 29.80 -46.61
CA GLY A 251 39.45 30.84 -47.33
C GLY A 251 39.69 30.57 -48.83
N LEU A 252 39.56 29.32 -49.29
CA LEU A 252 39.63 28.95 -50.71
C LEU A 252 38.40 29.40 -51.52
N GLY A 253 37.43 30.06 -50.88
CA GLY A 253 36.25 30.62 -51.54
C GLY A 253 35.15 29.57 -51.77
N PRO A 254 34.31 29.71 -52.83
CA PRO A 254 33.08 28.94 -52.98
C PRO A 254 33.26 27.41 -52.97
N THR A 255 34.36 26.90 -53.50
CA THR A 255 34.65 25.46 -53.54
C THR A 255 34.98 24.90 -52.16
N GLY A 256 35.66 25.68 -51.32
CA GLY A 256 35.99 25.27 -49.96
C GLY A 256 34.81 25.40 -49.02
N VAL A 257 33.98 26.44 -49.17
CA VAL A 257 32.69 26.57 -48.49
C VAL A 257 31.81 25.36 -48.78
N SER A 258 31.57 25.04 -50.07
CA SER A 258 30.75 23.89 -50.46
C SER A 258 31.29 22.57 -49.92
N TYR A 259 32.61 22.38 -49.85
CA TYR A 259 33.20 21.17 -49.28
C TYR A 259 32.90 21.05 -47.78
N LEU A 260 33.04 22.14 -47.02
CA LEU A 260 32.74 22.15 -45.59
C LEU A 260 31.25 21.93 -45.34
N GLU A 261 30.38 22.53 -46.13
CA GLU A 261 28.92 22.35 -46.05
C GLU A 261 28.50 20.91 -46.39
N ASP A 262 29.07 20.33 -47.45
CA ASP A 262 28.84 18.93 -47.82
C ASP A 262 29.30 17.97 -46.71
N LEU A 263 30.40 18.29 -46.03
CA LEU A 263 30.96 17.46 -44.96
C LEU A 263 30.17 17.62 -43.65
N ALA A 264 29.74 18.85 -43.33
CA ALA A 264 28.86 19.15 -42.20
C ALA A 264 27.45 18.56 -42.37
N GLY A 265 27.02 18.37 -43.62
CA GLY A 265 25.67 17.91 -43.96
C GLY A 265 24.61 19.03 -43.97
N PHE A 266 25.04 20.29 -43.84
CA PHE A 266 24.20 21.49 -43.87
C PHE A 266 25.01 22.71 -44.30
N ALA A 267 24.33 23.75 -44.76
CA ALA A 267 24.91 24.97 -45.30
C ALA A 267 24.88 26.16 -44.34
N THR A 268 25.75 27.13 -44.58
CA THR A 268 25.65 28.44 -43.93
C THR A 268 24.36 29.11 -44.40
N GLY A 269 23.57 29.63 -43.47
CA GLY A 269 22.24 30.13 -43.79
C GLY A 269 21.12 29.12 -43.60
N ASP A 270 21.42 27.84 -43.36
CA ASP A 270 20.41 26.85 -43.00
C ASP A 270 19.80 27.18 -41.64
N THR A 271 18.56 26.74 -41.43
CA THR A 271 17.86 26.94 -40.16
C THR A 271 18.51 26.11 -39.06
N THR A 272 18.86 26.76 -37.95
CA THR A 272 19.25 26.11 -36.70
C THR A 272 18.06 26.10 -35.76
N GLU A 273 17.78 25.00 -35.10
CA GLU A 273 16.62 24.84 -34.23
C GLU A 273 17.06 24.23 -32.90
N THR A 274 16.60 24.82 -31.80
CA THR A 274 16.67 24.17 -30.49
C THR A 274 15.36 23.43 -30.28
N LEU A 275 15.44 22.13 -30.05
CA LEU A 275 14.28 21.25 -29.95
C LEU A 275 14.19 20.62 -28.56
N VAL A 276 12.98 20.33 -28.11
CA VAL A 276 12.74 19.53 -26.90
C VAL A 276 13.28 18.12 -27.10
N ALA A 277 14.15 17.67 -26.20
CA ALA A 277 14.85 16.39 -26.30
C ALA A 277 14.35 15.37 -25.25
N GLY A 278 14.84 14.13 -25.38
CA GLY A 278 14.69 13.12 -24.33
C GLY A 278 15.36 13.56 -23.03
N GLY A 279 14.80 13.15 -21.89
CA GLY A 279 15.14 13.61 -20.55
C GLY A 279 14.34 14.83 -20.08
N THR A 280 13.45 15.38 -20.91
CA THR A 280 12.55 16.45 -20.46
C THR A 280 11.60 15.91 -19.39
N GLU A 281 11.48 16.59 -18.27
CA GLU A 281 10.70 16.17 -17.11
C GLU A 281 9.63 17.21 -16.76
N LEU A 282 8.42 16.74 -16.47
CA LEU A 282 7.32 17.58 -15.98
C LEU A 282 6.86 17.06 -14.61
N ASN A 283 6.89 17.91 -13.60
CA ASN A 283 6.41 17.62 -12.25
C ASN A 283 4.98 18.11 -12.10
N PHE A 284 4.03 17.21 -11.87
CA PHE A 284 2.66 17.55 -11.51
C PHE A 284 2.56 17.64 -10.00
N ASP A 285 2.45 18.85 -9.46
CA ASP A 285 2.35 19.07 -8.02
C ASP A 285 0.90 18.85 -7.55
N PHE A 286 0.53 17.57 -7.44
CA PHE A 286 -0.81 17.20 -6.96
C PHE A 286 -1.05 17.56 -5.49
N ALA A 287 0.00 17.87 -4.71
CA ALA A 287 -0.10 18.32 -3.34
C ALA A 287 -0.63 19.76 -3.24
N ASN A 288 -0.30 20.61 -4.22
CA ASN A 288 -0.83 21.97 -4.33
C ASN A 288 -2.00 22.10 -5.32
N ALA A 289 -2.25 21.08 -6.14
CA ALA A 289 -3.43 20.99 -7.02
C ALA A 289 -4.71 20.66 -6.22
N ASN A 290 -5.17 21.64 -5.45
CA ASN A 290 -6.31 21.50 -4.55
C ASN A 290 -7.56 20.96 -5.28
N GLN A 291 -8.10 19.84 -4.78
CA GLN A 291 -9.46 19.36 -5.11
C GLN A 291 -9.69 18.98 -6.58
N ILE A 292 -8.62 18.72 -7.33
CA ILE A 292 -8.73 18.33 -8.75
C ILE A 292 -9.31 16.92 -8.94
N PHE A 293 -9.45 16.14 -7.88
CA PHE A 293 -9.97 14.77 -7.91
C PHE A 293 -11.36 14.68 -7.25
N ASN A 294 -12.30 14.07 -7.96
CA ASN A 294 -13.58 13.63 -7.44
C ASN A 294 -13.47 12.15 -7.06
N LEU A 295 -13.32 11.88 -5.76
CA LEU A 295 -13.27 10.52 -5.21
C LEU A 295 -14.69 10.02 -4.92
N GLN A 296 -14.93 8.71 -5.08
CA GLN A 296 -16.25 8.12 -4.79
C GLN A 296 -16.32 7.50 -3.39
N SER A 297 -17.33 7.91 -2.61
CA SER A 297 -17.63 7.34 -1.30
C SER A 297 -18.22 5.92 -1.37
N GLY A 298 -18.12 5.19 -0.26
CA GLY A 298 -18.89 3.99 0.05
C GLY A 298 -18.26 2.67 -0.36
N GLN A 299 -17.05 2.67 -0.91
CA GLN A 299 -16.31 1.47 -1.29
C GLN A 299 -14.82 1.67 -1.02
N ASN A 300 -14.14 0.59 -0.62
CA ASN A 300 -12.69 0.56 -0.57
C ASN A 300 -12.16 0.66 -2.00
N ASN A 301 -11.24 1.58 -2.24
CA ASN A 301 -10.76 1.86 -3.59
C ASN A 301 -9.38 2.50 -3.55
N ASP A 302 -8.49 1.99 -4.40
CA ASP A 302 -7.20 2.59 -4.66
C ASP A 302 -7.29 3.45 -5.93
N VAL A 303 -6.74 4.67 -5.87
CA VAL A 303 -6.63 5.57 -7.01
C VAL A 303 -5.17 5.80 -7.32
N ALA A 304 -4.79 5.65 -8.58
CA ALA A 304 -3.47 5.96 -9.10
C ALA A 304 -3.61 6.75 -10.40
N VAL A 305 -2.52 7.33 -10.88
CA VAL A 305 -2.45 7.97 -12.20
C VAL A 305 -1.63 7.12 -13.15
N LYS A 306 -1.99 7.17 -14.42
CA LYS A 306 -1.23 6.62 -15.53
C LYS A 306 -0.84 7.76 -16.47
N ILE A 307 0.45 8.01 -16.60
CA ILE A 307 0.99 9.16 -17.33
C ILE A 307 1.66 8.69 -18.62
N GLY A 308 1.42 9.41 -19.71
CA GLY A 308 2.06 9.15 -21.00
C GLY A 308 1.93 10.31 -21.97
N ALA A 309 2.50 10.16 -23.17
CA ALA A 309 2.42 11.15 -24.24
C ALA A 309 1.78 10.54 -25.50
N LEU A 310 0.79 11.24 -26.06
CA LEU A 310 -0.11 10.77 -27.12
C LEU A 310 -0.07 11.70 -28.33
N LYS A 311 0.02 11.15 -29.54
CA LYS A 311 -0.18 11.87 -30.80
C LYS A 311 -0.85 10.99 -31.85
N ASN A 312 -1.77 11.54 -32.63
CA ASN A 312 -2.47 10.81 -33.71
C ASN A 312 -3.09 9.46 -33.26
N ALA A 313 -3.65 9.41 -32.04
CA ALA A 313 -4.20 8.21 -31.41
C ALA A 313 -3.18 7.08 -31.13
N SER A 314 -1.89 7.37 -31.13
CA SER A 314 -0.83 6.46 -30.66
C SER A 314 -0.06 7.12 -29.54
N TYR A 315 0.30 6.36 -28.51
CA TYR A 315 1.28 6.83 -27.55
C TYR A 315 2.69 6.80 -28.16
N SER A 316 3.55 7.70 -27.73
CA SER A 316 4.99 7.68 -28.05
C SER A 316 5.73 6.59 -27.27
N ALA A 317 5.26 6.31 -26.06
CA ALA A 317 5.70 5.25 -25.14
C ALA A 317 4.48 4.60 -24.47
N ASP A 318 4.62 3.39 -23.93
CA ASP A 318 3.56 2.83 -23.08
C ASP A 318 3.38 3.73 -21.85
N PRO A 319 2.16 4.20 -21.53
CA PRO A 319 1.98 5.06 -20.36
C PRO A 319 2.25 4.27 -19.08
N VAL A 320 2.89 4.92 -18.11
CA VAL A 320 3.34 4.29 -16.86
C VAL A 320 2.39 4.65 -15.73
N GLN A 321 2.04 3.63 -14.94
CA GLN A 321 1.16 3.78 -13.78
C GLN A 321 2.00 4.12 -12.54
N SER A 322 1.55 5.11 -11.77
CA SER A 322 2.12 5.45 -10.47
C SER A 322 1.79 4.42 -9.40
N GLY A 323 2.40 4.57 -8.23
CA GLY A 323 1.83 4.04 -6.99
C GLY A 323 0.47 4.68 -6.66
N LYS A 324 -0.11 4.32 -5.50
CA LYS A 324 -1.40 4.84 -5.06
C LYS A 324 -1.29 6.31 -4.67
N LEU A 325 -2.06 7.17 -5.31
CA LEU A 325 -2.28 8.55 -4.86
C LEU A 325 -3.25 8.59 -3.68
N PHE A 326 -4.36 7.84 -3.80
CA PHE A 326 -5.35 7.72 -2.74
C PHE A 326 -5.64 6.27 -2.42
N GLN A 327 -5.90 6.00 -1.14
CA GLN A 327 -6.44 4.74 -0.66
C GLN A 327 -7.67 5.02 0.20
N LEU A 328 -8.82 4.51 -0.23
CA LEU A 328 -10.05 4.53 0.56
C LEU A 328 -10.20 3.22 1.31
N GLY A 329 -10.30 3.26 2.64
CA GLY A 329 -10.37 2.10 3.51
C GLY A 329 -11.13 2.35 4.81
N ASP A 330 -10.76 1.63 5.86
CA ASP A 330 -11.41 1.75 7.16
C ASP A 330 -11.13 3.11 7.82
N LEU A 331 -12.08 3.61 8.61
CA LEU A 331 -11.93 4.90 9.30
C LEU A 331 -11.02 4.76 10.51
N PHE A 332 -11.32 3.79 11.36
CA PHE A 332 -10.55 3.45 12.54
C PHE A 332 -10.57 1.94 12.77
N GLU A 333 -9.69 1.49 13.64
CA GLU A 333 -9.60 0.09 14.08
C GLU A 333 -9.37 0.02 15.58
N LEU A 334 -10.04 -0.92 16.23
CA LEU A 334 -9.80 -1.31 17.61
C LEU A 334 -8.78 -2.43 17.65
N GLU A 335 -7.74 -2.28 18.44
CA GLU A 335 -6.79 -3.36 18.70
C GLU A 335 -6.56 -3.53 20.20
N ALA A 336 -6.15 -4.73 20.59
CA ALA A 336 -5.60 -5.03 21.90
C ALA A 336 -4.36 -5.92 21.70
N THR A 337 -3.31 -5.70 22.51
CA THR A 337 -2.10 -6.52 22.47
C THR A 337 -2.36 -7.89 23.09
N ASP A 338 -3.03 -7.91 24.25
CA ASP A 338 -3.46 -9.13 24.92
C ASP A 338 -4.87 -8.94 25.49
N SER A 339 -5.74 -9.92 25.28
CA SER A 339 -7.06 -9.94 25.91
C SER A 339 -6.93 -10.16 27.42
N GLY A 340 -7.84 -9.57 28.20
CA GLY A 340 -7.91 -9.81 29.64
C GLY A 340 -8.43 -11.20 29.92
N LYS A 341 -7.64 -12.03 30.61
CA LYS A 341 -7.95 -13.44 30.85
C LYS A 341 -8.29 -13.71 32.29
N ALA A 342 -9.31 -14.54 32.50
CA ALA A 342 -9.60 -15.09 33.81
C ALA A 342 -10.25 -16.47 33.71
N THR A 343 -10.10 -17.26 34.77
CA THR A 343 -10.72 -18.57 34.93
C THR A 343 -11.70 -18.50 36.09
N ALA A 344 -12.99 -18.66 35.81
CA ALA A 344 -14.01 -18.78 36.85
C ALA A 344 -13.87 -20.13 37.55
N LEU A 345 -13.81 -20.10 38.88
CA LEU A 345 -13.42 -21.26 39.70
C LEU A 345 -14.63 -22.04 40.21
N VAL A 346 -14.73 -23.31 39.85
CA VAL A 346 -15.76 -24.24 40.33
C VAL A 346 -15.63 -24.53 41.82
N SER A 347 -14.44 -24.37 42.41
CA SER A 347 -14.24 -24.42 43.87
C SER A 347 -15.07 -23.36 44.62
N THR A 348 -15.50 -22.32 43.93
CA THR A 348 -16.37 -21.25 44.43
C THR A 348 -17.78 -21.30 43.84
N GLY A 349 -18.11 -22.31 43.02
CA GLY A 349 -19.35 -22.37 42.27
C GLY A 349 -19.40 -21.35 41.13
N PHE A 350 -18.23 -21.01 40.59
CA PHE A 350 -18.00 -19.96 39.58
C PHE A 350 -18.32 -18.55 40.07
N LEU A 351 -18.38 -18.33 41.39
CA LEU A 351 -18.64 -17.00 41.96
C LEU A 351 -17.38 -16.13 42.04
N SER A 352 -16.19 -16.71 41.90
CA SER A 352 -14.91 -16.00 41.87
C SER A 352 -14.08 -16.43 40.67
N VAL A 353 -13.09 -15.61 40.34
CA VAL A 353 -12.18 -15.82 39.21
C VAL A 353 -10.73 -15.88 39.68
N ASP A 354 -9.89 -16.52 38.89
CA ASP A 354 -8.43 -16.52 38.97
C ASP A 354 -7.90 -15.79 37.72
N THR A 355 -7.03 -14.79 37.91
CA THR A 355 -6.44 -14.02 36.81
C THR A 355 -5.00 -14.38 36.50
N ASN A 356 -4.42 -15.32 37.26
CA ASN A 356 -3.02 -15.70 37.18
C ASN A 356 -2.77 -17.20 36.92
N ASP A 357 -3.84 -18.00 36.82
CA ASP A 357 -3.85 -19.43 36.46
C ASP A 357 -3.15 -20.31 37.52
N ASP A 358 -3.28 -19.95 38.80
CA ASP A 358 -2.78 -20.72 39.95
C ASP A 358 -3.87 -21.50 40.70
N THR A 359 -5.11 -21.49 40.20
CA THR A 359 -6.33 -22.12 40.75
C THR A 359 -6.82 -21.52 42.07
N VAL A 360 -6.32 -20.35 42.44
CA VAL A 360 -6.73 -19.61 43.64
C VAL A 360 -7.57 -18.41 43.24
N ALA A 361 -8.66 -18.17 43.98
CA ALA A 361 -9.51 -17.02 43.73
C ALA A 361 -8.73 -15.72 43.95
N ASP A 362 -8.66 -14.91 42.90
CA ASP A 362 -8.06 -13.59 42.92
C ASP A 362 -9.10 -12.52 43.22
N ASP A 363 -8.75 -11.64 44.14
CA ASP A 363 -9.40 -10.34 44.28
C ASP A 363 -8.58 -9.33 43.48
N ASN A 364 -8.66 -9.33 42.15
CA ASN A 364 -7.93 -8.42 41.26
C ASN A 364 -8.78 -8.06 40.04
N ASP A 365 -8.46 -6.94 39.38
CA ASP A 365 -9.07 -6.61 38.10
C ASP A 365 -8.58 -7.60 37.02
N ILE A 366 -9.52 -8.06 36.18
CA ILE A 366 -9.23 -8.75 34.91
C ILE A 366 -8.85 -7.65 33.92
N ALA A 367 -7.60 -7.63 33.46
CA ALA A 367 -7.07 -6.53 32.66
C ALA A 367 -6.58 -7.00 31.28
N ALA A 368 -7.04 -6.34 30.22
CA ALA A 368 -6.48 -6.46 28.88
C ALA A 368 -5.32 -5.45 28.70
N ASN A 369 -4.37 -5.76 27.82
CA ASN A 369 -3.22 -4.91 27.55
C ASN A 369 -3.32 -4.24 26.18
N GLY A 370 -2.96 -2.96 26.11
CA GLY A 370 -2.84 -2.22 24.84
C GLY A 370 -4.16 -2.05 24.10
N PHE A 371 -5.28 -1.98 24.81
CA PHE A 371 -6.59 -1.70 24.21
C PHE A 371 -6.66 -0.23 23.76
N GLU A 372 -6.66 0.00 22.45
CA GLU A 372 -6.66 1.33 21.85
C GLU A 372 -7.52 1.40 20.58
N LEU A 373 -7.83 2.63 20.14
CA LEU A 373 -8.46 2.92 18.86
C LEU A 373 -7.48 3.70 17.98
N TYR A 374 -7.19 3.16 16.79
CA TYR A 374 -6.27 3.74 15.83
C TYR A 374 -7.04 4.44 14.70
N ASN A 375 -6.67 5.67 14.38
CA ASN A 375 -7.12 6.33 13.16
C ASN A 375 -6.35 5.73 11.98
N ARG A 376 -7.07 5.14 11.01
CA ARG A 376 -6.48 4.49 9.84
C ARG A 376 -6.35 5.45 8.63
N THR A 377 -6.74 6.71 8.79
CA THR A 377 -6.63 7.76 7.76
C THR A 377 -5.39 8.62 7.99
N SER A 378 -4.89 9.32 6.96
CA SER A 378 -3.69 10.19 7.08
C SER A 378 -4.03 11.67 7.29
N ASN A 379 -5.27 12.09 7.02
CA ASN A 379 -5.66 13.51 6.98
C ASN A 379 -7.11 13.77 7.43
N GLN A 380 -7.73 12.81 8.11
CA GLN A 380 -9.11 12.96 8.57
C GLN A 380 -9.21 12.83 10.08
N ASN A 381 -9.59 13.94 10.72
CA ASN A 381 -9.73 13.98 12.17
C ASN A 381 -10.94 13.18 12.64
N ILE A 382 -10.73 12.36 13.67
CA ILE A 382 -11.77 11.62 14.38
C ILE A 382 -11.96 12.26 15.75
N GLN A 383 -13.15 12.79 16.00
CA GLN A 383 -13.51 13.31 17.32
C GLN A 383 -13.99 12.15 18.19
N LEU A 384 -13.23 11.79 19.23
CA LEU A 384 -13.58 10.64 20.08
C LEU A 384 -14.91 10.82 20.84
N ASN A 385 -15.35 12.05 21.05
CA ASN A 385 -16.67 12.31 21.65
C ASN A 385 -17.85 11.97 20.71
N LYS A 386 -17.57 11.60 19.46
CA LYS A 386 -18.52 11.06 18.50
C LYS A 386 -18.44 9.54 18.37
N VAL A 387 -17.48 8.89 19.03
CA VAL A 387 -17.30 7.45 19.02
C VAL A 387 -17.90 6.87 20.30
N ASN A 388 -18.85 5.96 20.13
CA ASN A 388 -19.46 5.21 21.21
C ASN A 388 -18.88 3.79 21.23
N LEU A 389 -18.44 3.35 22.40
CA LEU A 389 -17.98 2.00 22.65
C LEU A 389 -19.11 1.17 23.28
N SER A 390 -19.21 -0.09 22.89
CA SER A 390 -20.19 -1.05 23.40
C SER A 390 -19.52 -2.40 23.66
N LEU A 391 -19.51 -2.84 24.92
CA LEU A 391 -19.17 -4.22 25.29
C LEU A 391 -20.36 -5.15 25.05
N HIS A 392 -20.08 -6.36 24.60
CA HIS A 392 -21.07 -7.41 24.39
C HIS A 392 -20.61 -8.71 25.05
N GLY A 393 -21.45 -9.23 25.96
CA GLY A 393 -21.20 -10.42 26.77
C GLY A 393 -22.17 -10.47 27.96
N ASP A 394 -22.22 -11.58 28.68
CA ASP A 394 -22.90 -11.64 29.98
C ASP A 394 -22.07 -10.92 31.04
N LEU A 395 -22.53 -9.74 31.45
CA LEU A 395 -21.84 -8.86 32.38
C LEU A 395 -22.45 -8.88 33.79
N ASN A 396 -23.39 -9.78 34.09
CA ASN A 396 -24.15 -9.79 35.34
C ASN A 396 -23.32 -10.13 36.59
N ALA A 397 -22.17 -10.79 36.42
CA ALA A 397 -21.27 -11.15 37.51
C ALA A 397 -20.24 -10.06 37.85
N PHE A 398 -20.11 -9.03 37.02
CA PHE A 398 -19.18 -7.93 37.28
C PHE A 398 -19.80 -6.89 38.21
N ARG A 399 -18.98 -6.32 39.07
CA ARG A 399 -19.42 -5.38 40.08
C ARG A 399 -19.95 -4.10 39.42
N ALA A 400 -21.17 -3.71 39.77
CA ALA A 400 -21.78 -2.44 39.34
C ALA A 400 -22.30 -1.65 40.55
N ASP A 401 -22.38 -0.32 40.41
CA ASP A 401 -23.09 0.54 41.36
C ASP A 401 -24.62 0.58 41.07
N ASN A 402 -25.37 1.30 41.92
CA ASN A 402 -26.81 1.45 41.76
C ASN A 402 -27.23 2.24 40.49
N ALA A 403 -26.30 2.93 39.84
CA ALA A 403 -26.53 3.64 38.59
C ALA A 403 -26.16 2.78 37.36
N GLY A 404 -25.63 1.57 37.58
CA GLY A 404 -25.18 0.67 36.52
C GLY A 404 -23.74 0.90 36.07
N ASN A 405 -22.96 1.77 36.73
CA ASN A 405 -21.55 1.93 36.38
C ASN A 405 -20.78 0.71 36.85
N LEU A 406 -20.07 0.03 35.95
CA LEU A 406 -19.17 -1.06 36.32
C LEU A 406 -17.99 -0.49 37.12
N LEU A 407 -17.67 -1.15 38.23
CA LEU A 407 -16.65 -0.71 39.18
C LEU A 407 -15.41 -1.58 39.09
N LEU A 408 -14.25 -0.96 39.25
CA LEU A 408 -12.97 -1.62 39.44
C LEU A 408 -12.81 -2.10 40.89
N LYS A 409 -11.77 -2.90 41.16
CA LYS A 409 -11.46 -3.40 42.50
C LYS A 409 -11.38 -2.30 43.56
N ASP A 410 -10.71 -1.19 43.23
CA ASP A 410 -10.53 -0.05 44.14
C ASP A 410 -11.84 0.74 44.39
N GLY A 411 -12.93 0.36 43.72
CA GLY A 411 -14.26 0.97 43.83
C GLY A 411 -14.46 2.19 42.94
N THR A 412 -13.49 2.54 42.08
CA THR A 412 -13.68 3.55 41.04
C THR A 412 -14.49 3.00 39.88
N ALA A 413 -15.09 3.87 39.08
CA ALA A 413 -15.86 3.46 37.90
C ALA A 413 -14.91 3.17 36.74
N SER A 414 -15.10 2.03 36.07
CA SER A 414 -14.36 1.64 34.85
C SER A 414 -14.65 2.54 33.64
N GLY A 415 -15.72 3.34 33.69
CA GLY A 415 -16.25 4.11 32.57
C GLY A 415 -17.37 3.40 31.80
N TRP A 416 -17.54 2.08 31.97
CA TRP A 416 -18.64 1.32 31.39
C TRP A 416 -19.93 1.49 32.17
N THR A 417 -21.03 1.71 31.46
CA THR A 417 -22.39 1.72 32.02
C THR A 417 -23.16 0.51 31.51
N LEU A 418 -23.50 -0.40 32.43
CA LEU A 418 -24.21 -1.65 32.20
C LEU A 418 -25.65 -1.40 31.75
N ALA A 419 -26.07 -2.12 30.71
CA ALA A 419 -27.46 -2.14 30.27
C ALA A 419 -28.35 -2.91 31.26
N SER A 420 -29.64 -2.60 31.29
CA SER A 420 -30.58 -3.21 32.25
C SER A 420 -30.76 -4.73 32.11
N ASP A 421 -30.40 -5.29 30.96
CA ASP A 421 -30.43 -6.73 30.69
C ASP A 421 -29.16 -7.46 31.14
N GLY A 422 -28.11 -6.72 31.50
CA GLY A 422 -26.81 -7.26 31.87
C GLY A 422 -26.01 -7.85 30.70
N MET A 423 -26.46 -7.71 29.46
CA MET A 423 -25.84 -8.36 28.29
C MET A 423 -24.95 -7.42 27.46
N SER A 424 -24.85 -6.16 27.87
CA SER A 424 -24.00 -5.16 27.22
C SER A 424 -23.67 -4.02 28.17
N ALA A 425 -22.60 -3.29 27.89
CA ALA A 425 -22.28 -2.04 28.57
C ALA A 425 -21.79 -1.01 27.55
N THR A 426 -21.99 0.27 27.83
CA THR A 426 -21.61 1.37 26.92
C THR A 426 -20.69 2.37 27.58
N ALA A 427 -19.80 2.98 26.79
CA ALA A 427 -18.90 4.03 27.24
C ALA A 427 -18.62 5.04 26.11
N PRO A 428 -18.39 6.32 26.43
CA PRO A 428 -17.83 7.26 25.45
C PRO A 428 -16.35 6.94 25.22
N ALA A 429 -15.86 7.05 23.97
CA ALA A 429 -14.44 6.82 23.68
C ALA A 429 -13.51 7.94 24.20
N GLY A 430 -14.07 9.10 24.56
CA GLY A 430 -13.33 10.22 25.18
C GLY A 430 -13.64 11.57 24.55
N ASN A 431 -12.78 12.56 24.77
CA ASN A 431 -12.93 13.93 24.23
C ASN A 431 -11.76 14.38 23.35
N ALA A 432 -10.78 13.50 23.12
CA ALA A 432 -9.61 13.82 22.28
C ALA A 432 -9.96 13.78 20.79
N VAL A 433 -9.02 14.24 19.96
CA VAL A 433 -9.11 14.17 18.50
C VAL A 433 -7.93 13.35 18.00
N LEU A 434 -8.22 12.29 17.26
CA LEU A 434 -7.20 11.54 16.52
C LEU A 434 -7.04 12.17 15.14
N GLN A 435 -5.81 12.46 14.74
CA GLN A 435 -5.46 13.20 13.52
C GLN A 435 -4.97 12.31 12.39
N GLY A 436 -4.71 11.02 12.63
CA GLY A 436 -4.19 10.12 11.59
C GLY A 436 -2.66 10.17 11.48
N VAL A 437 -2.01 10.72 12.50
CA VAL A 437 -0.55 10.85 12.58
C VAL A 437 -0.09 10.14 13.84
N ASN A 438 0.56 8.99 13.69
CA ASN A 438 0.91 8.09 14.81
C ASN A 438 1.51 8.79 16.04
N THR A 439 2.38 9.79 15.86
CA THR A 439 2.99 10.52 16.98
C THR A 439 2.02 11.46 17.70
N LEU A 440 1.12 12.12 16.97
CA LEU A 440 0.08 12.98 17.53
C LEU A 440 -1.05 12.15 18.13
N ASP A 441 -1.37 11.02 17.49
CA ASP A 441 -2.40 10.09 17.94
C ASP A 441 -1.95 9.36 19.20
N ALA A 442 -0.68 8.95 19.29
CA ALA A 442 -0.12 8.44 20.54
C ALA A 442 -0.16 9.48 21.67
N ALA A 443 0.07 10.77 21.36
CA ALA A 443 -0.08 11.83 22.35
C ALA A 443 -1.55 12.07 22.76
N ALA A 444 -2.49 12.02 21.80
CA ALA A 444 -3.92 12.12 22.08
C ALA A 444 -4.43 10.92 22.88
N SER A 445 -3.97 9.71 22.54
CA SER A 445 -4.17 8.47 23.30
C SER A 445 -3.64 8.64 24.72
N SER A 446 -2.44 9.19 24.91
CA SER A 446 -1.86 9.40 26.26
C SER A 446 -2.68 10.33 27.17
N VAL A 447 -3.46 11.25 26.61
CA VAL A 447 -4.39 12.12 27.37
C VAL A 447 -5.70 11.40 27.68
N ALA A 448 -6.13 10.49 26.80
CA ALA A 448 -7.25 9.58 27.04
C ALA A 448 -6.84 8.33 27.83
N ALA A 449 -5.54 8.10 28.09
CA ALA A 449 -5.01 6.84 28.60
C ALA A 449 -5.66 6.41 29.91
N SER A 450 -5.96 7.33 30.83
CA SER A 450 -6.66 6.96 32.07
C SER A 450 -8.06 6.39 31.82
N ALA A 451 -8.75 6.82 30.76
CA ALA A 451 -10.05 6.26 30.41
C ALA A 451 -9.90 4.90 29.73
N TRP A 452 -8.97 4.74 28.78
CA TRP A 452 -8.74 3.46 28.10
C TRP A 452 -8.15 2.38 29.04
N ASP A 453 -7.30 2.79 29.98
CA ASP A 453 -6.72 1.93 31.05
C ASP A 453 -7.78 1.44 32.04
N ASP A 454 -8.91 2.13 32.18
CA ASP A 454 -10.00 1.69 33.06
C ASP A 454 -11.05 0.88 32.27
N LEU A 455 -11.27 1.23 30.99
CA LEU A 455 -12.15 0.49 30.09
C LEU A 455 -11.62 -0.90 29.73
N ASN A 456 -10.32 -1.13 29.85
CA ASN A 456 -9.68 -2.43 29.62
C ASN A 456 -9.70 -3.34 30.86
N LYS A 457 -10.43 -2.97 31.92
CA LYS A 457 -10.57 -3.75 33.15
C LYS A 457 -12.00 -4.14 33.47
N LEU A 458 -12.17 -5.31 34.07
CA LEU A 458 -13.41 -5.77 34.70
C LEU A 458 -13.12 -6.40 36.06
N TYR A 459 -14.06 -6.32 37.00
CA TYR A 459 -13.88 -6.83 38.35
C TYR A 459 -15.07 -7.66 38.83
N VAL A 460 -14.77 -8.84 39.36
CA VAL A 460 -15.73 -9.72 40.04
C VAL A 460 -15.50 -9.58 41.55
N ALA A 461 -16.52 -9.15 42.29
CA ALA A 461 -16.40 -8.89 43.71
C ALA A 461 -16.23 -10.19 44.53
N THR A 462 -15.50 -10.14 45.64
CA THR A 462 -15.33 -11.29 46.55
C THR A 462 -16.64 -11.79 47.15
N ASP A 463 -17.68 -10.95 47.21
CA ASP A 463 -19.03 -11.27 47.70
C ASP A 463 -20.03 -11.46 46.56
N ASN A 464 -19.56 -11.69 45.33
CA ASN A 464 -20.39 -11.97 44.17
C ASN A 464 -21.30 -13.19 44.41
N ALA A 465 -22.54 -13.08 43.95
CA ALA A 465 -23.57 -14.11 44.08
C ALA A 465 -24.05 -14.65 42.73
N THR A 466 -23.52 -14.14 41.62
CA THR A 466 -23.89 -14.53 40.25
C THR A 466 -22.76 -15.36 39.64
N PRO A 467 -23.01 -16.60 39.18
CA PRO A 467 -22.00 -17.39 38.49
C PRO A 467 -21.42 -16.65 37.26
N VAL A 468 -20.10 -16.63 37.14
CA VAL A 468 -19.40 -16.05 35.99
C VAL A 468 -19.45 -17.05 34.84
N GLU A 469 -20.01 -16.66 33.70
CA GLU A 469 -20.09 -17.51 32.50
C GLU A 469 -18.74 -17.60 31.75
N ALA A 470 -18.47 -18.76 31.15
CA ALA A 470 -17.39 -18.92 30.19
C ALA A 470 -17.80 -18.27 28.85
N GLN A 471 -17.05 -17.27 28.40
CA GLN A 471 -17.42 -16.41 27.27
C GLN A 471 -16.23 -15.62 26.72
N SER A 472 -16.38 -15.16 25.47
CA SER A 472 -15.57 -14.07 24.91
C SER A 472 -16.40 -12.80 24.93
N ILE A 473 -15.88 -11.75 25.57
CA ILE A 473 -16.52 -10.44 25.64
C ILE A 473 -15.89 -9.57 24.54
N SER A 474 -16.71 -9.15 23.59
CA SER A 474 -16.28 -8.29 22.48
C SER A 474 -16.53 -6.82 22.78
N VAL A 475 -15.81 -5.95 22.08
CA VAL A 475 -16.02 -4.50 22.12
C VAL A 475 -16.20 -3.96 20.72
N LYS A 476 -17.23 -3.15 20.54
CA LYS A 476 -17.56 -2.47 19.29
C LYS A 476 -17.39 -0.96 19.45
N ALA A 477 -16.63 -0.33 18.57
CA ALA A 477 -16.57 1.13 18.43
C ALA A 477 -17.45 1.56 17.25
N SER A 478 -18.27 2.58 17.46
CA SER A 478 -19.20 3.05 16.43
C SER A 478 -19.26 4.58 16.38
N ILE A 479 -19.29 5.12 15.16
CA ILE A 479 -19.60 6.52 14.89
C ILE A 479 -20.88 6.58 14.08
N LEU A 480 -21.82 7.43 14.50
CA LEU A 480 -23.06 7.65 13.78
C LEU A 480 -22.93 8.88 12.88
N GLY A 481 -23.17 8.70 11.58
CA GLY A 481 -23.10 9.75 10.58
C GLY A 481 -24.16 10.84 10.75
N VAL A 482 -25.20 10.61 11.54
CA VAL A 482 -26.18 11.64 11.91
C VAL A 482 -25.64 12.66 12.93
N ASP A 483 -24.58 12.30 13.66
CA ASP A 483 -24.01 13.11 14.74
C ASP A 483 -22.81 13.97 14.31
N GLN A 484 -22.43 13.93 13.03
CA GLN A 484 -21.32 14.68 12.45
C GLN A 484 -21.46 14.91 10.93
N ASP A 485 -20.61 15.74 10.34
CA ASP A 485 -20.69 16.16 8.92
C ASP A 485 -19.63 15.53 8.00
N THR A 486 -18.72 14.71 8.54
CA THR A 486 -17.54 14.18 7.85
C THR A 486 -17.73 12.75 7.31
N PHE A 487 -18.27 11.84 8.10
CA PHE A 487 -18.36 10.40 7.79
C PHE A 487 -19.80 9.90 7.82
N ASN A 488 -20.11 8.85 7.07
CA ASN A 488 -21.31 8.04 7.29
C ASN A 488 -21.11 7.15 8.52
N ASP A 489 -22.13 6.34 8.84
CA ASP A 489 -22.03 5.34 9.90
C ASP A 489 -20.84 4.42 9.63
N PHE A 490 -20.04 4.18 10.66
CA PHE A 490 -18.94 3.23 10.61
C PHE A 490 -18.78 2.58 11.97
N ASP A 491 -18.43 1.31 11.95
CA ASP A 491 -18.10 0.59 13.15
C ASP A 491 -17.00 -0.43 12.92
N ASP A 492 -16.28 -0.69 13.99
CA ASP A 492 -15.28 -1.75 14.06
C ASP A 492 -15.47 -2.55 15.36
N THR A 493 -15.14 -3.83 15.32
CA THR A 493 -15.37 -4.77 16.43
C THR A 493 -14.14 -5.60 16.72
N LEU A 494 -13.62 -5.45 17.93
CA LEU A 494 -12.64 -6.36 18.51
C LEU A 494 -13.39 -7.53 19.17
N SER A 495 -13.26 -8.73 18.60
CA SER A 495 -14.06 -9.90 18.99
C SER A 495 -13.77 -10.45 20.40
N GLU A 496 -12.59 -10.17 20.95
CA GLU A 496 -12.14 -10.68 22.24
C GLU A 496 -11.30 -9.62 22.97
N LEU A 497 -11.98 -8.74 23.72
CA LEU A 497 -11.30 -7.87 24.69
C LEU A 497 -11.04 -8.63 25.99
N PHE A 498 -12.00 -9.45 26.43
CA PHE A 498 -11.85 -10.34 27.59
C PHE A 498 -12.21 -11.77 27.21
N LEU A 499 -11.45 -12.72 27.72
CA LEU A 499 -11.69 -14.15 27.59
C LEU A 499 -11.83 -14.77 28.97
N ILE A 500 -13.04 -15.25 29.27
CA ILE A 500 -13.34 -15.92 30.52
C ILE A 500 -13.53 -17.41 30.25
N THR A 501 -12.75 -18.23 30.93
CA THR A 501 -12.90 -19.68 30.90
C THR A 501 -13.42 -20.18 32.24
N ARG A 502 -13.74 -21.47 32.33
CA ARG A 502 -14.11 -22.15 33.58
C ARG A 502 -13.18 -23.33 33.77
N ASP A 503 -12.75 -23.56 35.01
CA ASP A 503 -11.99 -24.75 35.39
C ASP A 503 -12.92 -25.95 35.63
N GLY A 504 -12.31 -27.14 35.76
CA GLY A 504 -13.05 -28.37 36.03
C GLY A 504 -12.27 -29.65 35.77
N LEU A 505 -12.93 -30.78 36.06
CA LEU A 505 -12.46 -32.14 35.91
C LEU A 505 -12.29 -32.51 34.45
N LYS A 506 -11.08 -32.91 34.09
CA LYS A 506 -10.78 -33.48 32.77
C LYS A 506 -10.45 -34.95 32.90
N PHE A 507 -11.10 -35.77 32.06
CA PHE A 507 -10.79 -37.18 31.97
C PHE A 507 -10.98 -37.69 30.55
N ASP A 508 -10.24 -38.74 30.23
CA ASP A 508 -10.22 -39.31 28.89
C ASP A 508 -10.60 -40.78 28.93
N THR A 509 -11.36 -41.24 27.94
CA THR A 509 -11.69 -42.65 27.78
C THR A 509 -11.59 -43.13 26.35
N ILE A 510 -11.10 -44.35 26.21
CA ILE A 510 -11.07 -45.10 24.94
C ILE A 510 -12.26 -46.04 24.88
N LEU A 511 -12.99 -45.98 23.76
CA LEU A 511 -14.09 -46.87 23.40
C LEU A 511 -13.68 -47.73 22.19
N THR A 512 -13.69 -49.05 22.35
CA THR A 512 -13.44 -50.03 21.29
C THR A 512 -14.69 -50.91 21.10
N GLY A 513 -15.20 -51.03 19.87
CA GLY A 513 -16.34 -51.90 19.55
C GLY A 513 -17.71 -51.33 19.95
N THR A 514 -18.79 -51.99 19.48
CA THR A 514 -20.19 -51.53 19.46
C THR A 514 -20.53 -50.52 20.56
N THR A 515 -20.63 -49.25 20.18
CA THR A 515 -20.88 -48.05 21.01
C THR A 515 -22.15 -48.07 21.85
N SER A 516 -23.01 -49.09 21.69
CA SER A 516 -24.34 -49.16 22.29
C SER A 516 -24.41 -49.71 23.72
N SER A 517 -23.30 -50.19 24.28
CA SER A 517 -23.29 -50.89 25.59
C SER A 517 -22.38 -50.26 26.64
N ASN A 518 -21.60 -49.23 26.27
CA ASN A 518 -20.72 -48.53 27.19
C ASN A 518 -21.49 -47.38 27.84
N SER A 519 -21.21 -47.10 29.12
CA SER A 519 -21.79 -45.97 29.83
C SER A 519 -20.71 -45.25 30.63
N VAL A 520 -20.70 -43.92 30.58
CA VAL A 520 -19.83 -43.07 31.37
C VAL A 520 -20.67 -42.46 32.47
N HIS A 521 -20.33 -42.77 33.71
CA HIS A 521 -20.98 -42.24 34.90
C HIS A 521 -20.10 -41.13 35.46
N ILE A 522 -20.65 -39.92 35.56
CA ILE A 522 -19.96 -38.76 36.08
C ILE A 522 -20.76 -38.30 37.28
N ARG A 523 -20.09 -38.12 38.42
CA ARG A 523 -20.72 -37.68 39.65
C ARG A 523 -19.99 -36.49 40.21
N ASP A 524 -20.75 -35.45 40.53
CA ASP A 524 -20.27 -34.35 41.36
C ASP A 524 -20.27 -34.81 42.82
N VAL A 525 -19.13 -34.66 43.48
CA VAL A 525 -19.02 -34.85 44.94
C VAL A 525 -18.59 -33.55 45.63
N SER A 526 -18.43 -32.46 44.88
CA SER A 526 -18.10 -31.14 45.42
C SER A 526 -19.30 -30.52 46.14
N GLY A 527 -20.51 -30.63 45.57
CA GLY A 527 -21.71 -29.98 46.07
C GLY A 527 -21.73 -28.46 45.90
N ILE A 528 -20.83 -27.93 45.07
CA ILE A 528 -20.56 -26.49 44.93
C ILE A 528 -21.07 -25.97 43.56
N LEU A 529 -21.59 -26.83 42.69
CA LEU A 529 -22.10 -26.45 41.38
C LEU A 529 -23.34 -25.52 41.46
N PRO A 530 -23.55 -24.62 40.48
CA PRO A 530 -24.76 -23.81 40.36
C PRO A 530 -26.05 -24.65 40.33
N GLU A 531 -27.20 -24.00 40.57
CA GLU A 531 -28.52 -24.67 40.54
C GLU A 531 -28.81 -25.33 39.19
N GLU A 532 -28.36 -24.74 38.09
CA GLU A 532 -28.50 -25.32 36.74
C GLU A 532 -27.62 -26.56 36.50
N GLY A 533 -26.65 -26.83 37.38
CA GLY A 533 -25.63 -27.87 37.22
C GLY A 533 -24.45 -27.45 36.35
N GLY A 534 -23.38 -28.24 36.41
CA GLY A 534 -22.16 -28.03 35.61
C GLY A 534 -22.32 -28.52 34.17
N LYS A 535 -21.76 -27.77 33.23
CA LYS A 535 -21.69 -28.14 31.81
C LYS A 535 -20.68 -29.28 31.60
N ILE A 536 -20.92 -30.05 30.53
CA ILE A 536 -20.06 -31.16 30.11
C ILE A 536 -19.70 -30.93 28.64
N TYR A 537 -18.42 -30.78 28.38
CA TYR A 537 -17.88 -30.69 27.03
C TYR A 537 -17.22 -32.00 26.63
N VAL A 538 -17.31 -32.36 25.36
CA VAL A 538 -16.66 -33.56 24.82
C VAL A 538 -15.94 -33.28 23.51
N THR A 539 -14.73 -33.82 23.40
CA THR A 539 -13.97 -33.89 22.14
C THR A 539 -13.84 -35.36 21.74
N VAL A 540 -14.12 -35.68 20.47
CA VAL A 540 -14.14 -37.05 19.96
C VAL A 540 -13.13 -37.22 18.84
N TRP A 541 -12.25 -38.22 18.99
CA TRP A 541 -11.31 -38.65 17.97
C TRP A 541 -11.57 -40.09 17.54
N GLU A 542 -11.44 -40.36 16.25
CA GLU A 542 -11.40 -41.72 15.71
C GLU A 542 -10.00 -42.02 15.18
N TYR A 543 -9.49 -43.21 15.45
CA TYR A 543 -8.24 -43.69 14.89
C TYR A 543 -8.50 -44.62 13.70
N ASP A 544 -7.76 -44.42 12.61
CA ASP A 544 -7.78 -45.33 11.48
C ASP A 544 -7.31 -46.74 11.85
N ALA A 545 -7.71 -47.72 11.05
CA ALA A 545 -7.32 -49.12 11.24
C ALA A 545 -5.79 -49.26 11.13
N HIS A 546 -5.16 -49.83 12.16
CA HIS A 546 -3.72 -50.00 12.24
C HIS A 546 -3.38 -51.41 12.76
N ALA A 547 -2.20 -51.93 12.41
CA ALA A 547 -1.75 -53.22 12.93
C ALA A 547 -1.33 -53.13 14.40
N ARG A 548 -1.26 -54.27 15.09
CA ARG A 548 -0.86 -54.33 16.50
C ARG A 548 0.57 -53.78 16.66
N GLY A 549 0.71 -52.67 17.40
CA GLY A 549 2.00 -51.99 17.65
C GLY A 549 2.30 -50.83 16.69
N GLU A 550 1.40 -50.52 15.76
CA GLU A 550 1.44 -49.31 14.93
C GLU A 550 0.43 -48.29 15.45
N SER A 551 0.57 -47.01 15.09
CA SER A 551 -0.40 -45.96 15.44
C SER A 551 -1.25 -45.62 14.22
N GLY A 552 -2.57 -45.63 14.38
CA GLY A 552 -3.50 -45.12 13.37
C GLY A 552 -3.48 -43.59 13.30
N GLU A 553 -3.79 -43.03 12.14
CA GLU A 553 -4.00 -41.60 11.96
C GLU A 553 -5.21 -41.14 12.80
N ARG A 554 -5.09 -39.98 13.47
CA ARG A 554 -6.10 -39.40 14.36
C ARG A 554 -7.00 -38.47 13.57
N ASN A 555 -8.28 -38.81 13.47
CA ASN A 555 -9.31 -38.01 12.83
C ASN A 555 -10.18 -37.35 13.91
N VAL A 556 -10.32 -36.02 13.88
CA VAL A 556 -11.20 -35.28 14.80
C VAL A 556 -12.63 -35.34 14.26
N LEU A 557 -13.56 -35.91 15.04
CA LEU A 557 -14.97 -36.01 14.67
C LEU A 557 -15.82 -34.88 15.27
N ALA A 558 -15.47 -34.44 16.49
CA ALA A 558 -16.09 -33.31 17.17
C ALA A 558 -15.05 -32.67 18.10
N ASP A 559 -15.06 -31.35 18.25
CA ASP A 559 -14.11 -30.61 19.08
C ASP A 559 -14.80 -29.70 20.09
N ARG A 560 -14.65 -30.04 21.38
CA ARG A 560 -15.14 -29.30 22.54
C ARG A 560 -16.60 -28.88 22.43
N GLU A 561 -17.46 -29.84 22.08
CA GLU A 561 -18.89 -29.61 21.94
C GLU A 561 -19.62 -29.77 23.29
N GLU A 562 -20.57 -28.87 23.59
CA GLU A 562 -21.39 -28.93 24.81
C GLU A 562 -22.46 -30.02 24.72
N LEU A 563 -22.54 -30.87 25.75
CA LEU A 563 -23.64 -31.83 25.89
C LEU A 563 -24.89 -31.14 26.45
N THR A 564 -26.06 -31.54 25.95
CA THR A 564 -27.35 -31.00 26.44
C THR A 564 -27.64 -31.38 27.89
N VAL A 565 -27.00 -32.44 28.39
CA VAL A 565 -27.15 -32.92 29.75
C VAL A 565 -26.16 -32.21 30.68
N ARG A 566 -26.65 -31.76 31.84
CA ARG A 566 -25.85 -31.10 32.86
C ARG A 566 -25.61 -32.00 34.06
N LEU A 567 -24.47 -31.80 34.74
CA LEU A 567 -24.11 -32.48 35.97
C LEU A 567 -24.77 -31.79 37.16
N PRO A 568 -25.76 -32.39 37.84
CA PRO A 568 -26.39 -31.76 38.99
C PRO A 568 -25.43 -31.67 40.18
N SER A 569 -25.53 -30.62 40.98
CA SER A 569 -24.76 -30.46 42.23
C SER A 569 -25.02 -31.61 43.21
N ASN A 570 -23.97 -32.24 43.75
CA ASN A 570 -24.01 -33.49 44.52
C ASN A 570 -24.75 -34.64 43.83
N GLY A 571 -24.93 -34.54 42.51
CA GLY A 571 -25.68 -35.46 41.68
C GLY A 571 -24.78 -36.29 40.78
N ALA A 572 -25.41 -37.18 40.01
CA ALA A 572 -24.72 -37.98 39.01
C ALA A 572 -25.48 -37.95 37.69
N VAL A 573 -24.73 -37.99 36.60
CA VAL A 573 -25.23 -38.16 35.25
C VAL A 573 -24.62 -39.41 34.65
N THR A 574 -25.37 -40.06 33.77
CA THR A 574 -24.85 -41.15 32.92
C THR A 574 -24.98 -40.71 31.48
N VAL A 575 -23.87 -40.74 30.76
CA VAL A 575 -23.82 -40.44 29.33
C VAL A 575 -23.41 -41.69 28.57
N ASP A 576 -24.16 -41.99 27.53
CA ASP A 576 -23.92 -43.14 26.67
C ASP A 576 -23.29 -42.67 25.35
N PRO A 577 -22.21 -43.29 24.86
CA PRO A 577 -21.52 -42.86 23.64
C PRO A 577 -22.42 -42.82 22.40
N ALA A 578 -23.43 -43.68 22.32
CA ALA A 578 -24.43 -43.64 21.24
C ALA A 578 -25.28 -42.37 21.27
N THR A 579 -25.67 -41.90 22.46
CA THR A 579 -26.43 -40.66 22.64
C THR A 579 -25.57 -39.43 22.38
N ILE A 580 -24.29 -39.46 22.78
CA ILE A 580 -23.32 -38.41 22.44
C ILE A 580 -23.16 -38.31 20.92
N ALA A 581 -22.95 -39.44 20.24
CA ALA A 581 -22.78 -39.45 18.80
C ALA A 581 -24.02 -38.91 18.05
N ASP A 582 -25.22 -39.30 18.49
CA ASP A 582 -26.50 -38.80 17.95
C ASP A 582 -26.67 -37.28 18.19
N GLN A 583 -26.35 -36.80 19.41
CA GLN A 583 -26.45 -35.38 19.76
C GLN A 583 -25.49 -34.52 18.94
N LEU A 584 -24.26 -35.00 18.69
CA LEU A 584 -23.24 -34.29 17.94
C LEU A 584 -23.35 -34.50 16.42
N GLY A 585 -24.26 -35.35 15.96
CA GLY A 585 -24.42 -35.67 14.54
C GLY A 585 -23.22 -36.39 13.92
N ILE A 586 -22.45 -37.14 14.71
CA ILE A 586 -21.23 -37.83 14.29
C ILE A 586 -21.47 -39.34 14.16
N GLU A 587 -20.80 -39.99 13.20
CA GLU A 587 -20.82 -41.44 13.03
C GLU A 587 -19.46 -42.03 13.44
N VAL A 588 -19.46 -42.92 14.45
CA VAL A 588 -18.27 -43.67 14.88
C VAL A 588 -18.30 -45.06 14.26
N ALA A 589 -17.28 -45.43 13.49
CA ALA A 589 -17.28 -46.71 12.79
C ALA A 589 -17.17 -47.89 13.78
N GLN A 590 -18.03 -48.91 13.62
CA GLN A 590 -18.17 -50.03 14.57
C GLN A 590 -16.90 -50.86 14.83
N ASN A 591 -15.90 -50.78 13.94
CA ASN A 591 -14.64 -51.53 14.03
C ASN A 591 -13.41 -50.63 14.24
N ARG A 592 -13.61 -49.36 14.57
CA ARG A 592 -12.54 -48.41 14.84
C ARG A 592 -12.52 -48.04 16.33
N GLN A 593 -11.36 -47.57 16.77
CA GLN A 593 -11.18 -47.08 18.13
C GLN A 593 -11.55 -45.60 18.17
N ALA A 594 -12.47 -45.23 19.06
CA ALA A 594 -12.79 -43.85 19.33
C ALA A 594 -12.29 -43.46 20.72
N ARG A 595 -11.78 -42.25 20.85
CA ARG A 595 -11.32 -41.65 22.09
C ARG A 595 -12.17 -40.43 22.38
N MET A 596 -12.64 -40.31 23.62
CA MET A 596 -13.47 -39.21 24.08
C MET A 596 -12.77 -38.54 25.26
N LEU A 597 -12.41 -37.27 25.07
CA LEU A 597 -11.97 -36.40 26.15
C LEU A 597 -13.18 -35.64 26.68
N PHE A 598 -13.42 -35.71 27.97
CA PHE A 598 -14.47 -34.96 28.66
C PHE A 598 -13.84 -33.84 29.48
N GLU A 599 -14.43 -32.65 29.40
CA GLU A 599 -14.18 -31.53 30.31
C GLU A 599 -15.49 -31.24 31.05
N VAL A 600 -15.49 -31.39 32.37
CA VAL A 600 -16.69 -31.28 33.20
C VAL A 600 -16.47 -30.18 34.21
N GLU A 601 -17.43 -29.27 34.32
CA GLU A 601 -17.47 -28.21 35.32
C GLU A 601 -17.68 -28.78 36.75
N THR A 602 -16.68 -29.49 37.33
CA THR A 602 -16.58 -29.94 38.73
C THR A 602 -15.11 -30.18 39.10
N ASN A 603 -14.61 -29.70 40.25
CA ASN A 603 -13.21 -29.95 40.67
C ASN A 603 -13.05 -31.23 41.51
N VAL A 604 -14.14 -31.72 42.11
CA VAL A 604 -14.14 -32.97 42.87
C VAL A 604 -15.25 -33.83 42.32
N GLY A 605 -14.86 -34.75 41.44
CA GLY A 605 -15.78 -35.65 40.77
C GLY A 605 -15.30 -37.09 40.81
N GLU A 606 -16.27 -38.00 40.85
CA GLU A 606 -16.04 -39.42 40.64
C GLU A 606 -16.47 -39.76 39.21
N VAL A 607 -15.59 -40.43 38.48
CA VAL A 607 -15.90 -40.93 37.14
C VAL A 607 -15.76 -42.44 37.12
N ALA A 608 -16.77 -43.09 36.55
CA ALA A 608 -16.73 -44.51 36.28
C ALA A 608 -17.10 -44.77 34.82
N VAL A 609 -16.19 -45.38 34.08
CA VAL A 609 -16.45 -45.86 32.73
C VAL A 609 -16.77 -47.33 32.80
N LYS A 610 -17.99 -47.69 32.45
CA LYS A 610 -18.43 -49.08 32.31
C LYS A 610 -18.31 -49.48 30.84
N LYS A 611 -17.37 -50.37 30.55
CA LYS A 611 -17.19 -50.99 29.24
C LYS A 611 -17.85 -52.36 29.25
N LYS A 612 -18.67 -52.65 28.24
CA LYS A 612 -19.33 -53.95 28.12
C LYS A 612 -18.99 -54.57 26.77
N ASP A 613 -18.28 -55.69 26.83
CA ASP A 613 -17.93 -56.49 25.65
C ASP A 613 -18.53 -57.91 25.75
N ALA A 614 -18.21 -58.76 24.79
CA ALA A 614 -18.63 -60.16 24.79
C ALA A 614 -17.93 -61.02 25.87
N SER A 615 -16.92 -60.47 26.55
CA SER A 615 -16.05 -61.11 27.53
C SER A 615 -16.49 -60.83 28.98
N GLY A 616 -17.19 -59.72 29.23
CA GLY A 616 -17.61 -59.31 30.56
C GLY A 616 -17.99 -57.83 30.67
N THR A 617 -18.06 -57.33 31.91
CA THR A 617 -18.16 -55.89 32.21
C THR A 617 -16.85 -55.47 32.84
N ASP A 618 -16.16 -54.53 32.22
CA ASP A 618 -14.98 -53.87 32.77
C ASP A 618 -15.41 -52.49 33.31
N ILE A 619 -15.02 -52.18 34.55
CA ILE A 619 -15.36 -50.91 35.20
C ILE A 619 -14.06 -50.24 35.59
N GLN A 620 -13.76 -49.13 34.91
CA GLN A 620 -12.64 -48.26 35.25
C GLN A 620 -13.18 -47.12 36.10
N THR A 621 -12.69 -46.98 37.32
CA THR A 621 -13.06 -45.91 38.24
C THR A 621 -11.89 -44.99 38.48
N GLY A 622 -12.13 -43.69 38.45
CA GLY A 622 -11.11 -42.68 38.70
C GLY A 622 -11.74 -41.51 39.42
N SER A 623 -10.91 -40.85 40.20
CA SER A 623 -11.31 -39.73 41.04
C SER A 623 -10.18 -38.73 40.98
N GLN A 624 -10.52 -37.47 40.76
CA GLN A 624 -9.58 -36.37 40.95
C GLN A 624 -9.64 -36.00 42.43
N ALA A 625 -8.57 -36.32 43.17
CA ALA A 625 -8.29 -35.70 44.46
C ALA A 625 -7.38 -34.48 44.21
N GLU A 626 -7.36 -33.51 45.13
CA GLU A 626 -6.64 -32.20 45.09
C GLU A 626 -5.19 -32.21 44.53
N GLU A 627 -4.55 -33.36 44.30
CA GLU A 627 -3.14 -33.53 43.95
C GLU A 627 -2.86 -33.94 42.48
N ARG A 628 -3.86 -34.08 41.59
CA ARG A 628 -3.65 -34.44 40.16
C ARG A 628 -4.57 -33.68 39.21
N ASP A 629 -4.03 -33.14 38.12
CA ASP A 629 -4.78 -32.29 37.17
C ASP A 629 -5.62 -33.04 36.12
N ILE A 630 -5.34 -34.33 35.87
CA ILE A 630 -6.06 -35.14 34.88
C ILE A 630 -6.25 -36.58 35.39
N VAL A 631 -7.47 -37.12 35.24
CA VAL A 631 -7.77 -38.54 35.46
C VAL A 631 -7.65 -39.29 34.13
N ASP A 632 -6.53 -39.97 33.92
CA ASP A 632 -6.28 -40.76 32.71
C ASP A 632 -6.74 -42.22 32.89
N PHE A 633 -7.61 -42.70 32.00
CA PHE A 633 -8.09 -44.09 31.93
C PHE A 633 -7.48 -44.90 30.78
N THR A 634 -6.43 -44.39 30.13
CA THR A 634 -5.70 -45.14 29.10
C THR A 634 -4.97 -46.33 29.74
N LEU A 635 -5.19 -47.53 29.17
CA LEU A 635 -4.47 -48.76 29.50
C LEU A 635 -3.32 -48.97 28.51
#